data_AF-A0A1H4D5Z9-F1
#
_entry.id   AF-A0A1H4D5Z9-F1
#
_cell.length_a   1.000
_cell.length_b   1.000
_cell.length_c   1.000
_cell.angle_alpha   90.00
_cell.angle_beta   90.00
_cell.angle_gamma   90.00
#
_symmetry.space_group_name_H-M   'P 1'
#
loop_
_entity.id
_entity.type
_entity.pdbx_description
1 polymer ?
#
loop_
_entity_poly.entity_id
_entity_poly.type
_entity_poly.pdbx_seq_one_letter_code
_entity_poly.pdbx_strand_id
1 'polypeptide(L)'
;MEVEMNKVKSELAKAGISVNDIYDLVNTDKPYPTAVPVLLNLLQEGIGHISIKEGIVRALAVKEAIGKASPVLIAEYNRTPKDKTLLRWAIGNTIYTTITEDDVENILPIVLDKTNGTSRQMFVAALGKVKSEKAEDVLVNLLDDEEVTLHALEALGRMKSRKAREKVTMLTSHSKALIRKEALKTLKKLS
;
A
#
# COMPACT_ATOMS: atom_id res chain seq x y z
N MET A 1 -10.58 23.60 1.47
CA MET A 1 -11.39 22.37 1.31
C MET A 1 -12.38 22.53 0.17
N GLU A 2 -13.35 23.44 0.25
CA GLU A 2 -14.41 23.60 -0.76
C GLU A 2 -13.89 23.86 -2.19
N VAL A 3 -12.91 24.77 -2.34
CA VAL A 3 -12.29 25.07 -3.65
C VAL A 3 -11.69 23.82 -4.30
N GLU A 4 -10.92 23.05 -3.54
CA GLU A 4 -10.31 21.81 -4.04
C GLU A 4 -11.36 20.73 -4.32
N MET A 5 -12.40 20.62 -3.49
CA MET A 5 -13.48 19.66 -3.74
C MET A 5 -14.27 20.03 -5.00
N ASN A 6 -14.54 21.32 -5.24
CA ASN A 6 -15.17 21.79 -6.46
C ASN A 6 -14.30 21.52 -7.70
N LYS A 7 -12.98 21.65 -7.58
CA LYS A 7 -12.04 21.24 -8.63
C LYS A 7 -12.15 19.73 -8.91
N VAL A 8 -12.10 18.89 -7.88
CA VAL A 8 -12.24 17.42 -8.01
C VAL A 8 -13.55 17.06 -8.71
N LYS A 9 -14.67 17.66 -8.29
CA LYS A 9 -15.98 17.47 -8.94
C LYS A 9 -15.96 17.87 -10.40
N SER A 10 -15.39 19.03 -10.71
CA SER A 10 -15.32 19.54 -12.08
C SER A 10 -14.49 18.64 -12.98
N GLU A 11 -13.31 18.21 -12.55
CA GLU A 11 -12.45 17.34 -13.35
C GLU A 11 -13.05 15.94 -13.55
N LEU A 12 -13.69 15.36 -12.52
CA LEU A 12 -14.41 14.10 -12.65
C LEU A 12 -15.61 14.23 -13.60
N ALA A 13 -16.36 15.34 -13.53
CA ALA A 13 -17.50 15.57 -14.40
C ALA A 13 -17.09 15.67 -15.88
N LYS A 14 -15.93 16.27 -16.20
CA LYS A 14 -15.36 16.27 -17.55
C LYS A 14 -15.05 14.86 -18.07
N ALA A 15 -14.76 13.92 -17.18
CA ALA A 15 -14.57 12.50 -17.49
C ALA A 15 -15.87 11.66 -17.42
N GLY A 16 -17.04 12.31 -17.33
CA GLY A 16 -18.35 11.66 -17.28
C GLY A 16 -18.72 11.08 -15.92
N ILE A 17 -18.04 11.47 -14.84
CA ILE A 17 -18.24 10.94 -13.48
C ILE A 17 -18.78 12.06 -12.58
N SER A 18 -20.00 11.91 -12.08
CA SER A 18 -20.61 12.86 -11.15
C SER A 18 -20.50 12.34 -9.72
N VAL A 19 -19.97 13.17 -8.82
CA VAL A 19 -19.83 12.87 -7.38
C VAL A 19 -20.22 14.07 -6.53
N ASN A 20 -20.83 13.81 -5.38
CA ASN A 20 -21.07 14.82 -4.34
C ASN A 20 -19.86 14.98 -3.43
N ASP A 21 -19.11 13.91 -3.23
CA ASP A 21 -17.88 13.87 -2.46
C ASP A 21 -16.91 12.84 -3.06
N ILE A 22 -15.60 13.00 -2.84
CA ILE A 22 -14.61 12.03 -3.33
C ILE A 22 -14.85 10.62 -2.76
N TYR A 23 -15.40 10.51 -1.56
CA TYR A 23 -15.71 9.22 -0.94
C TYR A 23 -16.88 8.48 -1.61
N ASP A 24 -17.63 9.11 -2.52
CA ASP A 24 -18.61 8.40 -3.36
C ASP A 24 -17.92 7.33 -4.23
N LEU A 25 -16.71 7.62 -4.75
CA LEU A 25 -15.90 6.64 -5.49
C LEU A 25 -15.33 5.56 -4.58
N VAL A 26 -15.02 5.89 -3.33
CA VAL A 26 -14.50 4.92 -2.35
C VAL A 26 -15.56 3.91 -1.94
N ASN A 27 -16.81 4.37 -1.84
CA ASN A 27 -17.93 3.58 -1.30
C ASN A 27 -18.79 2.90 -2.38
N THR A 28 -18.52 3.15 -3.66
CA THR A 28 -19.26 2.51 -4.76
C THR A 28 -18.68 1.17 -5.15
N ASP A 29 -19.55 0.27 -5.59
CA ASP A 29 -19.23 -1.00 -6.24
C ASP A 29 -19.08 -0.88 -7.77
N LYS A 30 -19.51 0.26 -8.34
CA LYS A 30 -19.46 0.50 -9.78
C LYS A 30 -18.03 0.82 -10.24
N PRO A 31 -17.52 0.17 -11.30
CA PRO A 31 -16.23 0.53 -11.87
C PRO A 31 -16.22 1.96 -12.44
N TYR A 32 -15.11 2.68 -12.24
CA TYR A 32 -14.90 4.04 -12.75
C TYR A 32 -13.53 4.20 -13.45
N PRO A 33 -13.23 3.40 -14.50
CA PRO A 33 -11.94 3.45 -15.19
C PRO A 33 -11.53 4.85 -15.67
N THR A 34 -12.49 5.67 -16.10
CA THR A 34 -12.23 7.03 -16.59
C THR A 34 -11.81 8.00 -15.50
N ALA A 35 -12.12 7.73 -14.23
CA ALA A 35 -11.69 8.55 -13.11
C ALA A 35 -10.21 8.36 -12.76
N VAL A 36 -9.63 7.17 -12.98
CA VAL A 36 -8.24 6.85 -12.60
C VAL A 36 -7.23 7.88 -13.11
N PRO A 37 -7.14 8.20 -14.42
CA PRO A 37 -6.19 9.20 -14.90
C PRO A 37 -6.47 10.60 -14.32
N VAL A 38 -7.73 10.96 -14.10
CA VAL A 38 -8.12 12.24 -13.48
C VAL A 38 -7.61 12.33 -12.05
N LEU A 39 -7.83 11.29 -11.25
CA LEU A 39 -7.39 11.19 -9.86
C LEU A 39 -5.86 11.25 -9.74
N LEU A 40 -5.13 10.60 -10.64
CA LEU A 40 -3.67 10.66 -10.69
C LEU A 40 -3.18 12.08 -11.01
N ASN A 41 -3.78 12.74 -12.02
CA ASN A 41 -3.45 14.11 -12.38
C ASN A 41 -3.72 15.08 -11.22
N LEU A 42 -4.85 14.93 -10.53
CA LEU A 42 -5.19 15.75 -9.36
C LEU A 42 -4.14 15.62 -8.24
N LEU A 43 -3.60 14.41 -7.99
CA LEU A 43 -2.49 14.26 -7.04
C LEU A 43 -1.23 14.97 -7.55
N GLN A 44 -0.88 14.84 -8.82
CA GLN A 44 0.31 15.49 -9.40
C GLN A 44 0.22 17.02 -9.36
N GLU A 45 -0.96 17.59 -9.58
CA GLU A 45 -1.24 19.02 -9.48
C GLU A 45 -1.20 19.56 -8.04
N GLY A 46 -1.10 18.67 -7.04
CA GLY A 46 -0.82 19.06 -5.66
C GLY A 46 -2.03 19.46 -4.84
N ILE A 47 -3.13 18.70 -4.90
CA ILE A 47 -4.25 18.81 -3.93
C ILE A 47 -3.67 18.85 -2.50
N GLY A 48 -3.94 19.93 -1.76
CA GLY A 48 -3.32 20.20 -0.46
C GLY A 48 -4.15 19.68 0.72
N HIS A 49 -5.48 19.65 0.59
CA HIS A 49 -6.35 19.25 1.68
C HIS A 49 -6.27 17.75 1.97
N ILE A 50 -5.83 17.41 3.18
CA ILE A 50 -5.51 16.03 3.59
C ILE A 50 -6.68 15.07 3.36
N SER A 51 -7.91 15.42 3.76
CA SER A 51 -9.05 14.49 3.60
C SER A 51 -9.44 14.24 2.15
N ILE A 52 -9.26 15.24 1.27
CA ILE A 52 -9.57 15.09 -0.16
C ILE A 52 -8.51 14.20 -0.80
N LYS A 53 -7.24 14.49 -0.49
CA LYS A 53 -6.09 13.69 -0.92
C LYS A 53 -6.21 12.23 -0.47
N GLU A 54 -6.58 11.99 0.79
CA GLU A 54 -6.83 10.64 1.29
C GLU A 54 -7.97 9.95 0.52
N GLY A 55 -9.08 10.66 0.27
CA GLY A 55 -10.17 10.14 -0.55
C GLY A 55 -9.73 9.76 -1.96
N ILE A 56 -8.92 10.60 -2.63
CA ILE A 56 -8.36 10.34 -3.95
C ILE A 56 -7.47 9.09 -3.91
N VAL A 57 -6.55 9.01 -2.94
CA VAL A 57 -5.66 7.85 -2.76
C VAL A 57 -6.46 6.56 -2.57
N ARG A 58 -7.53 6.59 -1.75
CA ARG A 58 -8.40 5.43 -1.52
C ARG A 58 -9.20 5.05 -2.75
N ALA A 59 -9.71 6.02 -3.51
CA ALA A 59 -10.43 5.77 -4.76
C ALA A 59 -9.51 5.16 -5.85
N LEU A 60 -8.18 5.33 -5.73
CA LEU A 60 -7.22 4.66 -6.61
C LEU A 60 -6.95 3.20 -6.26
N ALA A 61 -7.53 2.65 -5.18
CA ALA A 61 -7.37 1.25 -4.78
C ALA A 61 -8.27 0.32 -5.62
N VAL A 62 -8.13 0.39 -6.95
CA VAL A 62 -8.94 -0.34 -7.94
C VAL A 62 -8.05 -1.00 -8.99
N LYS A 63 -8.55 -2.05 -9.65
CA LYS A 63 -7.78 -2.83 -10.64
C LYS A 63 -7.34 -2.00 -11.84
N GLU A 64 -8.11 -0.99 -12.22
CA GLU A 64 -7.85 -0.10 -13.35
C GLU A 64 -6.60 0.76 -13.16
N ALA A 65 -6.15 0.90 -11.91
CA ALA A 65 -4.98 1.65 -11.48
C ALA A 65 -3.70 0.81 -11.34
N ILE A 66 -3.79 -0.53 -11.50
CA ILE A 66 -2.64 -1.44 -11.49
C ILE A 66 -1.65 -1.03 -12.58
N GLY A 67 -0.36 -0.96 -12.23
CA GLY A 67 0.73 -0.58 -13.15
C GLY A 67 0.74 0.89 -13.59
N LYS A 68 -0.14 1.73 -13.04
CA LYS A 68 -0.23 3.17 -13.36
C LYS A 68 -0.05 4.06 -12.15
N ALA A 69 -0.59 3.66 -11.01
CA ALA A 69 -0.66 4.54 -9.85
C ALA A 69 0.65 4.63 -9.06
N SER A 70 1.49 3.60 -9.09
CA SER A 70 2.66 3.47 -8.21
C SER A 70 3.61 4.68 -8.25
N PRO A 71 4.03 5.22 -9.42
CA PRO A 71 4.92 6.39 -9.44
C PRO A 71 4.33 7.62 -8.75
N VAL A 72 3.03 7.89 -8.97
CA VAL A 72 2.34 9.04 -8.37
C VAL A 72 2.15 8.85 -6.87
N LEU A 73 1.79 7.64 -6.44
CA LEU A 73 1.58 7.29 -5.04
C LEU A 73 2.89 7.32 -4.24
N ILE A 74 4.00 6.84 -4.81
CA ILE A 74 5.33 6.89 -4.17
C ILE A 74 5.78 8.35 -4.00
N ALA A 75 5.61 9.18 -5.04
CA ALA A 75 5.89 10.62 -4.95
C ALA A 75 5.03 11.30 -3.88
N GLU A 76 3.73 10.97 -3.81
CA GLU A 76 2.83 11.46 -2.77
C GLU A 76 3.26 11.01 -1.36
N TYR A 77 3.69 9.76 -1.20
CA TYR A 77 4.17 9.24 0.08
C TYR A 77 5.40 10.00 0.59
N ASN A 78 6.33 10.32 -0.32
CA ASN A 78 7.58 11.01 -0.01
C ASN A 78 7.38 12.48 0.34
N ARG A 79 6.40 13.16 -0.29
CA ARG A 79 6.04 14.55 0.06
C ARG A 79 5.14 14.66 1.28
N THR A 80 4.50 13.56 1.69
CA THR A 80 3.60 13.54 2.86
C THR A 80 4.41 13.53 4.15
N PRO A 81 4.22 14.52 5.05
CA PRO A 81 4.92 14.56 6.34
C PRO A 81 4.70 13.31 7.18
N LYS A 82 5.72 12.90 7.95
CA LYS A 82 5.70 11.65 8.74
C LYS A 82 4.62 11.61 9.82
N ASP A 83 4.18 12.76 10.32
CA ASP A 83 3.07 12.87 11.29
C ASP A 83 1.69 12.61 10.65
N LYS A 84 1.56 12.62 9.32
CA LYS A 84 0.32 12.27 8.60
C LYS A 84 0.20 10.76 8.40
N THR A 85 0.26 10.03 9.50
CA THR A 85 0.32 8.56 9.53
C THR A 85 -0.82 7.90 8.76
N LEU A 86 -2.06 8.39 8.91
CA LEU A 86 -3.25 7.84 8.23
C LEU A 86 -3.14 7.93 6.71
N LEU A 87 -2.77 9.10 6.18
CA LEU A 87 -2.59 9.29 4.74
C LEU A 87 -1.44 8.43 4.21
N ARG A 88 -0.29 8.39 4.90
CA ARG A 88 0.85 7.54 4.51
C ARG A 88 0.47 6.06 4.50
N TRP A 89 -0.30 5.61 5.48
CA TRP A 89 -0.83 4.26 5.52
C TRP A 89 -1.81 3.98 4.37
N ALA A 90 -2.73 4.92 4.08
CA ALA A 90 -3.67 4.80 2.97
C ALA A 90 -2.94 4.66 1.63
N ILE A 91 -1.84 5.41 1.41
CA ILE A 91 -1.01 5.28 0.22
C ILE A 91 -0.41 3.88 0.12
N GLY A 92 0.17 3.36 1.21
CA GLY A 92 0.70 2.00 1.24
C GLY A 92 -0.37 0.94 0.97
N ASN A 93 -1.59 1.12 1.50
CA ASN A 93 -2.72 0.23 1.24
C ASN A 93 -3.17 0.26 -0.23
N THR A 94 -3.16 1.45 -0.86
CA THR A 94 -3.44 1.58 -2.29
C THR A 94 -2.35 0.89 -3.11
N ILE A 95 -1.06 1.08 -2.77
CA ILE A 95 0.06 0.35 -3.39
C ILE A 95 -0.12 -1.16 -3.26
N TYR A 96 -0.48 -1.68 -2.09
CA TYR A 96 -0.78 -3.10 -1.90
C TYR A 96 -1.82 -3.64 -2.90
N THR A 97 -2.75 -2.79 -3.33
CA THR A 97 -3.79 -3.14 -4.31
C THR A 97 -3.29 -3.03 -5.76
N THR A 98 -2.44 -2.05 -6.05
CA THR A 98 -2.05 -1.67 -7.43
C THR A 98 -0.65 -2.12 -7.84
N ILE A 99 0.13 -2.69 -6.93
CA ILE A 99 1.53 -3.08 -7.13
C ILE A 99 1.71 -4.09 -8.28
N THR A 100 2.78 -3.90 -9.03
CA THR A 100 3.30 -4.81 -10.06
C THR A 100 4.75 -5.21 -9.76
N GLU A 101 5.29 -6.19 -10.50
CA GLU A 101 6.69 -6.62 -10.31
C GLU A 101 7.69 -5.48 -10.56
N ASP A 102 7.38 -4.58 -11.49
CA ASP A 102 8.19 -3.40 -11.83
C ASP A 102 8.30 -2.37 -10.68
N ASP A 103 7.36 -2.43 -9.72
CA ASP A 103 7.32 -1.49 -8.60
C ASP A 103 8.24 -1.88 -7.44
N VAL A 104 8.71 -3.14 -7.41
CA VAL A 104 9.46 -3.70 -6.26
C VAL A 104 10.62 -2.79 -5.90
N GLU A 105 11.48 -2.47 -6.87
CA GLU A 105 12.66 -1.63 -6.66
C GLU A 105 12.31 -0.25 -6.11
N ASN A 106 11.23 0.35 -6.62
CA ASN A 106 10.85 1.72 -6.30
C ASN A 106 10.25 1.84 -4.88
N ILE A 107 9.66 0.77 -4.34
CA ILE A 107 9.11 0.79 -2.97
C ILE A 107 10.12 0.35 -1.90
N LEU A 108 11.26 -0.25 -2.26
CA LEU A 108 12.27 -0.69 -1.29
C LEU A 108 12.79 0.44 -0.38
N PRO A 109 13.05 1.67 -0.87
CA PRO A 109 13.46 2.77 0.01
C PRO A 109 12.46 3.07 1.12
N ILE A 110 11.15 2.94 0.83
CA ILE A 110 10.08 3.13 1.82
C ILE A 110 10.06 1.97 2.82
N VAL A 111 10.16 0.75 2.30
CA VAL A 111 10.13 -0.51 3.06
C VAL A 111 11.30 -0.62 4.04
N LEU A 112 12.50 -0.21 3.63
CA LEU A 112 13.72 -0.40 4.40
C LEU A 112 14.03 0.76 5.35
N ASP A 113 13.43 1.94 5.15
CA ASP A 113 13.59 3.06 6.05
C ASP A 113 12.74 2.89 7.32
N LYS A 114 13.38 2.42 8.40
CA LYS A 114 12.74 2.23 9.71
C LYS A 114 12.16 3.52 10.31
N THR A 115 12.63 4.69 9.88
CA THR A 115 12.07 5.96 10.36
C THR A 115 10.67 6.24 9.81
N ASN A 116 10.19 5.43 8.85
CA ASN A 116 8.79 5.45 8.41
C ASN A 116 7.82 4.79 9.37
N GLY A 117 8.31 4.09 10.40
CA GLY A 117 7.47 3.50 11.42
C GLY A 117 6.40 2.57 10.87
N THR A 118 5.20 2.60 11.44
CA THR A 118 4.07 1.73 11.03
C THR A 118 3.57 2.03 9.62
N SER A 119 3.88 3.19 9.03
CA SER A 119 3.40 3.54 7.70
C SER A 119 4.06 2.74 6.56
N ARG A 120 5.16 2.01 6.81
CA ARG A 120 5.75 1.06 5.84
C ARG A 120 5.05 -0.31 5.81
N GLN A 121 4.19 -0.62 6.78
CA GLN A 121 3.58 -1.94 6.94
C GLN A 121 2.85 -2.46 5.69
N MET A 122 2.04 -1.60 5.04
CA MET A 122 1.30 -2.00 3.84
C MET A 122 2.21 -2.15 2.62
N PHE A 123 3.32 -1.41 2.53
CA PHE A 123 4.33 -1.63 1.50
C PHE A 123 5.03 -2.98 1.68
N VAL A 124 5.33 -3.37 2.92
CA VAL A 124 5.86 -4.71 3.23
C VAL A 124 4.88 -5.79 2.81
N ALA A 125 3.60 -5.66 3.16
CA ALA A 125 2.58 -6.61 2.72
C ALA A 125 2.44 -6.66 1.19
N ALA A 126 2.63 -5.53 0.50
CA ALA A 126 2.54 -5.42 -0.95
C ALA A 126 3.60 -6.26 -1.67
N LEU A 127 4.81 -6.36 -1.12
CA LEU A 127 5.87 -7.21 -1.67
C LEU A 127 5.45 -8.68 -1.83
N GLY A 128 4.56 -9.18 -0.95
CA GLY A 128 4.04 -10.56 -1.06
C GLY A 128 3.02 -10.77 -2.18
N LYS A 129 2.58 -9.72 -2.87
CA LYS A 129 1.57 -9.78 -3.95
C LYS A 129 2.18 -10.05 -5.32
N VAL A 130 3.50 -9.95 -5.44
CA VAL A 130 4.25 -10.06 -6.70
C VAL A 130 5.23 -11.23 -6.63
N LYS A 131 5.59 -11.81 -7.79
CA LYS A 131 6.57 -12.90 -7.84
C LYS A 131 7.96 -12.32 -8.08
N SER A 132 8.65 -11.98 -7.00
CA SER A 132 10.01 -11.42 -7.08
C SER A 132 10.90 -12.05 -6.02
N GLU A 133 12.00 -12.67 -6.47
CA GLU A 133 13.03 -13.22 -5.58
C GLU A 133 13.62 -12.12 -4.69
N LYS A 134 13.82 -10.92 -5.25
CA LYS A 134 14.28 -9.77 -4.47
C LYS A 134 13.29 -9.38 -3.37
N ALA A 135 11.99 -9.37 -3.69
CA ALA A 135 10.95 -9.11 -2.70
C ALA A 135 10.95 -10.16 -1.60
N GLU A 136 11.10 -11.44 -1.96
CA GLU A 136 11.22 -12.55 -0.99
C GLU A 136 12.41 -12.36 -0.05
N ASP A 137 13.57 -12.00 -0.59
CA ASP A 137 14.81 -11.80 0.19
C ASP A 137 14.69 -10.65 1.18
N VAL A 138 14.11 -9.53 0.73
CA VAL A 138 13.80 -8.40 1.61
C VAL A 138 12.84 -8.82 2.70
N LEU A 139 11.77 -9.55 2.37
CA LEU A 139 10.78 -10.01 3.34
C LEU A 139 11.38 -10.95 4.38
N VAL A 140 12.27 -11.87 4.00
CA VAL A 140 12.99 -12.74 4.93
C VAL A 140 13.83 -11.90 5.90
N ASN A 141 14.51 -10.87 5.41
CA ASN A 141 15.29 -9.97 6.28
C ASN A 141 14.40 -9.20 7.26
N LEU A 142 13.24 -8.72 6.82
CA LEU A 142 12.28 -7.96 7.65
C LEU A 142 11.62 -8.77 8.76
N LEU A 143 11.81 -10.09 8.83
CA LEU A 143 11.36 -10.89 9.97
C LEU A 143 12.00 -10.47 11.31
N ASP A 144 13.19 -9.84 11.28
CA ASP A 144 13.87 -9.31 12.49
C ASP A 144 13.37 -7.90 12.89
N ASP A 145 12.53 -7.29 12.08
CA ASP A 145 11.99 -5.95 12.33
C ASP A 145 10.60 -6.04 12.96
N GLU A 146 10.54 -6.06 14.30
CA GLU A 146 9.31 -6.27 15.06
C GLU A 146 8.13 -5.37 14.66
N GLU A 147 8.38 -4.19 14.08
CA GLU A 147 7.34 -3.25 13.64
C GLU A 147 6.62 -3.72 12.37
N VAL A 148 7.28 -4.52 11.55
CA VAL A 148 6.74 -5.06 10.29
C VAL A 148 6.77 -6.58 10.20
N THR A 149 7.31 -7.30 11.19
CA THR A 149 7.41 -8.77 11.20
C THR A 149 6.08 -9.45 10.87
N LEU A 150 4.95 -8.95 11.39
CA LEU A 150 3.62 -9.53 11.10
C LEU A 150 3.26 -9.42 9.61
N HIS A 151 3.58 -8.29 8.97
CA HIS A 151 3.32 -8.06 7.54
C HIS A 151 4.29 -8.87 6.68
N ALA A 152 5.54 -9.01 7.12
CA ALA A 152 6.53 -9.86 6.46
C ALA A 152 6.11 -11.34 6.51
N LEU A 153 5.66 -11.83 7.68
CA LEU A 153 5.10 -13.18 7.85
C LEU A 153 3.91 -13.43 6.91
N GLU A 154 2.95 -12.49 6.87
CA GLU A 154 1.79 -12.61 5.99
C GLU A 154 2.22 -12.72 4.52
N ALA A 155 3.11 -11.83 4.07
CA ALA A 155 3.61 -11.77 2.71
C ALA A 155 4.37 -13.06 2.32
N LEU A 156 5.30 -13.53 3.16
CA LEU A 156 6.04 -14.78 2.92
C LEU A 156 5.12 -16.00 2.89
N GLY A 157 4.11 -16.03 3.75
CA GLY A 157 3.09 -17.07 3.75
C GLY A 157 2.25 -17.07 2.48
N ARG A 158 1.94 -15.89 1.92
CA ARG A 158 1.25 -15.76 0.62
C ARG A 158 2.12 -16.25 -0.54
N MET A 159 3.41 -15.95 -0.50
CA MET A 159 4.39 -16.42 -1.49
C MET A 159 4.70 -17.91 -1.37
N LYS A 160 4.36 -18.54 -0.23
CA LYS A 160 4.80 -19.90 0.13
C LYS A 160 6.33 -20.03 0.13
N SER A 161 7.00 -18.99 0.65
CA SER A 161 8.46 -18.90 0.68
C SER A 161 9.09 -20.03 1.48
N ARG A 162 9.71 -20.99 0.79
CA ARG A 162 10.50 -22.04 1.45
C ARG A 162 11.76 -21.48 2.08
N LYS A 163 12.34 -20.43 1.48
CA LYS A 163 13.53 -19.72 1.98
C LYS A 163 13.31 -19.16 3.39
N ALA A 164 12.09 -18.72 3.70
CA ALA A 164 11.76 -18.18 5.02
C ALA A 164 11.62 -19.22 6.14
N ARG A 165 11.54 -20.52 5.83
CA ARG A 165 11.05 -21.55 6.77
C ARG A 165 11.83 -21.61 8.07
N GLU A 166 13.16 -21.56 8.02
CA GLU A 166 14.00 -21.61 9.22
C GLU A 166 13.74 -20.39 10.12
N LYS A 167 13.71 -19.19 9.53
CA LYS A 167 13.50 -17.94 10.27
C LYS A 167 12.09 -17.84 10.85
N VAL A 168 11.08 -18.27 10.11
CA VAL A 168 9.70 -18.35 10.62
C VAL A 168 9.58 -19.37 11.75
N THR A 169 10.31 -20.50 11.69
CA THR A 169 10.35 -21.47 12.80
C THR A 169 10.88 -20.85 14.09
N MET A 170 11.94 -20.04 14.03
CA MET A 170 12.45 -19.35 15.22
C MET A 170 11.40 -18.41 15.86
N LEU A 171 10.56 -17.77 15.04
CA LEU A 171 9.51 -16.88 15.51
C LEU A 171 8.34 -17.58 16.22
N THR A 172 8.22 -18.91 16.16
CA THR A 172 7.19 -19.63 16.94
C THR A 172 7.42 -19.58 18.44
N SER A 173 8.65 -19.22 18.86
CA SER A 173 9.04 -19.06 20.27
C SER A 173 9.25 -17.58 20.65
N HIS A 174 8.82 -16.64 19.80
CA HIS A 174 8.97 -15.20 20.02
C HIS A 174 8.28 -14.72 21.31
N SER A 175 8.81 -13.69 21.99
CA SER A 175 8.26 -13.15 23.24
C SER A 175 6.80 -12.68 23.12
N LYS A 176 6.48 -11.98 22.02
CA LYS A 176 5.13 -11.49 21.68
C LYS A 176 4.22 -12.60 21.15
N ALA A 177 3.07 -12.80 21.81
CA ALA A 177 2.10 -13.85 21.46
C ALA A 177 1.53 -13.73 20.04
N LEU A 178 1.31 -12.48 19.56
CA LEU A 178 0.81 -12.24 18.21
C LEU A 178 1.79 -12.74 17.13
N ILE A 179 3.10 -12.51 17.32
CA ILE A 179 4.15 -12.98 16.39
C ILE A 179 4.20 -14.50 16.39
N ARG A 180 4.17 -15.16 17.56
CA ARG A 180 4.12 -16.63 17.64
C ARG A 180 2.93 -17.21 16.85
N LYS A 181 1.74 -16.64 17.05
CA LYS A 181 0.51 -17.08 16.39
C LYS A 181 0.61 -16.93 14.87
N GLU A 182 1.07 -15.80 14.38
CA GLU A 182 1.19 -15.56 12.94
C GLU A 182 2.32 -16.40 12.32
N ALA A 183 3.42 -16.63 13.03
CA ALA A 183 4.50 -17.53 12.59
C ALA A 183 4.00 -18.98 12.42
N LEU A 184 3.26 -19.52 13.39
CA LEU A 184 2.65 -20.85 13.29
C LEU A 184 1.67 -20.95 12.12
N LYS A 185 0.86 -19.91 11.87
CA LYS A 185 -0.04 -19.83 10.71
C LYS A 185 0.74 -19.77 9.40
N THR A 186 1.84 -19.03 9.37
CA THR A 186 2.70 -18.88 8.19
C THR A 186 3.37 -20.20 7.83
N LEU A 187 3.96 -20.93 8.80
CA LEU A 187 4.58 -22.25 8.56
C LEU A 187 3.64 -23.25 7.87
N LYS A 188 2.34 -23.24 8.20
CA LYS A 188 1.34 -24.10 7.53
C LYS A 188 1.20 -23.83 6.03
N LYS A 189 1.59 -22.63 5.57
CA LYS A 189 1.55 -22.22 4.16
C LYS A 189 2.86 -22.46 3.42
N LEU A 190 3.99 -22.62 4.13
CA LEU A 190 5.33 -22.78 3.53
C LEU A 190 5.64 -24.23 3.11
N SER A 191 4.61 -25.06 2.91
CA SER A 191 4.72 -26.49 2.59
C SER A 191 5.32 -26.78 1.22
#